data_AF-A0A915YJT0-F1
#
_entry.id   AF-A0A915YJT0-F1
#
_cell.length_a   1.000
_cell.length_b   1.000
_cell.length_c   1.000
_cell.angle_alpha   90.00
_cell.angle_beta   90.00
_cell.angle_gamma   90.00
#
_symmetry.space_group_name_H-M   'P 1'
#
loop_
_entity.id
_entity.type
_entity.pdbx_description
1 polymer ?
#
loop_
_entity_poly.entity_id
_entity_poly.type
_entity_poly.pdbx_seq_one_letter_code
_entity_poly.pdbx_strand_id
1 'polypeptide(L)'
;MNRKIFFICCSFFLFITASFAQSDRESARTFGLNVIQSFFDQNCDFMFDHLDERITSFEGGQTITITAEMRRLFCSENPLRPDMPVTFQMYQENYAPTVYNKQELDQKFPEWSAHLNLQNGDFFFDGAQPIAAGNTRVFTAGDMARFVLRKINGDWKIIAI
;
A
#
# COMPACT_ATOMS: atom_id res chain seq x y z
N MET A 1 -12.24 -9.74 59.63
CA MET A 1 -12.79 -10.34 58.39
C MET A 1 -12.40 -9.47 57.20
N ASN A 2 -12.06 -10.11 56.09
CA ASN A 2 -11.14 -9.65 55.05
C ASN A 2 -11.71 -8.58 54.10
N ARG A 3 -10.94 -7.51 53.88
CA ARG A 3 -11.10 -6.55 52.77
C ARG A 3 -9.93 -6.72 51.82
N LYS A 4 -10.09 -7.48 50.73
CA LYS A 4 -9.23 -7.42 49.54
C LYS A 4 -10.07 -7.88 48.33
N ILE A 5 -9.66 -7.43 47.14
CA ILE A 5 -10.19 -7.68 45.80
C ILE A 5 -11.05 -6.52 45.27
N PHE A 6 -10.36 -5.50 44.74
CA PHE A 6 -10.90 -4.61 43.71
C PHE A 6 -9.70 -3.96 43.02
N PHE A 7 -8.96 -4.68 42.16
CA PHE A 7 -7.97 -4.07 41.24
C PHE A 7 -7.42 -5.12 40.25
N ILE A 8 -8.28 -5.78 39.47
CA ILE A 8 -7.83 -6.56 38.30
C ILE A 8 -8.88 -6.39 37.19
N CYS A 9 -8.83 -5.29 36.44
CA CYS A 9 -9.59 -5.15 35.19
C CYS A 9 -8.97 -4.19 34.15
N CYS A 10 -7.91 -3.43 34.48
CA CYS A 10 -7.26 -2.55 33.49
C CYS A 10 -6.17 -3.22 32.64
N SER A 11 -5.75 -4.44 32.94
CA SER A 11 -4.61 -5.08 32.24
C SER A 11 -4.99 -5.92 31.01
N PHE A 12 -6.28 -6.14 30.76
CA PHE A 12 -6.73 -7.02 29.65
C PHE A 12 -7.07 -6.26 28.34
N PHE A 13 -7.14 -4.92 28.36
CA PHE A 13 -7.48 -4.12 27.18
C PHE A 13 -6.28 -3.76 26.29
N LEU A 14 -5.04 -3.99 26.73
CA LEU A 14 -3.84 -3.62 25.96
C LEU A 14 -3.37 -4.71 24.98
N PHE A 15 -3.81 -5.96 25.13
CA PHE A 15 -3.35 -7.06 24.25
C PHE A 15 -4.15 -7.20 22.96
N ILE A 16 -5.35 -6.63 22.90
CA ILE A 16 -6.25 -6.77 21.76
C ILE A 16 -5.80 -5.86 20.60
N THR A 17 -5.37 -4.63 20.89
CA THR A 17 -5.02 -3.62 19.87
C THR A 17 -3.76 -3.96 19.08
N ALA A 18 -2.74 -4.55 19.71
CA ALA A 18 -1.50 -4.93 19.04
C ALA A 18 -1.69 -6.05 18.01
N SER A 19 -2.59 -6.99 18.28
CA SER A 19 -2.90 -8.11 17.38
C SER A 19 -3.63 -7.64 16.11
N PHE A 20 -4.53 -6.66 16.25
CA PHE A 20 -5.24 -6.07 15.11
C PHE A 20 -4.31 -5.26 14.20
N ALA A 21 -3.41 -4.44 14.77
CA ALA A 21 -2.48 -3.63 13.97
C ALA A 21 -1.50 -4.47 13.12
N GLN A 22 -1.00 -5.59 13.65
CA GLN A 22 -0.13 -6.50 12.91
C GLN A 22 -0.89 -7.25 11.81
N SER A 23 -2.13 -7.68 12.10
CA SER A 23 -2.99 -8.33 11.11
C SER A 23 -3.33 -7.39 9.95
N ASP A 24 -3.61 -6.13 10.23
CA ASP A 24 -3.94 -5.15 9.19
C ASP A 24 -2.74 -4.83 8.30
N ARG A 25 -1.54 -4.65 8.88
CA ARG A 25 -0.30 -4.45 8.13
C ARG A 25 -0.03 -5.60 7.16
N GLU A 26 -0.15 -6.84 7.62
CA GLU A 26 0.06 -8.00 6.76
C GLU A 26 -1.01 -8.08 5.66
N SER A 27 -2.28 -7.81 5.98
CA SER A 27 -3.34 -7.77 4.96
C SER A 27 -3.12 -6.66 3.92
N ALA A 28 -2.61 -5.49 4.34
CA ALA A 28 -2.24 -4.40 3.45
C ALA A 28 -1.04 -4.79 2.55
N ARG A 29 -0.07 -5.53 3.11
CA ARG A 29 1.06 -6.08 2.35
C ARG A 29 0.59 -7.06 1.28
N THR A 30 -0.28 -8.01 1.64
CA THR A 30 -0.87 -8.96 0.67
C THR A 30 -1.65 -8.23 -0.40
N PHE A 31 -2.48 -7.25 -0.03
CA PHE A 31 -3.22 -6.45 -0.99
C PHE A 31 -2.29 -5.71 -1.96
N GLY A 32 -1.26 -5.03 -1.44
CA GLY A 32 -0.30 -4.32 -2.28
C GLY A 32 0.43 -5.26 -3.24
N LEU A 33 0.82 -6.46 -2.79
CA LEU A 33 1.41 -7.47 -3.68
C LEU A 33 0.44 -7.94 -4.78
N ASN A 34 -0.85 -8.07 -4.49
CA ASN A 34 -1.87 -8.41 -5.49
C ASN A 34 -2.04 -7.29 -6.53
N VAL A 35 -1.99 -6.02 -6.11
CA VAL A 35 -1.96 -4.88 -7.05
C VAL A 35 -0.73 -5.00 -7.94
N ILE A 36 0.43 -5.35 -7.39
CA ILE A 36 1.66 -5.47 -8.18
C ILE A 36 1.56 -6.60 -9.18
N GLN A 37 1.10 -7.76 -8.73
CA GLN A 37 0.87 -8.92 -9.59
C GLN A 37 -0.11 -8.58 -10.73
N SER A 38 -1.14 -7.77 -10.47
CA SER A 38 -2.13 -7.40 -11.49
C SER A 38 -1.53 -6.68 -12.70
N PHE A 39 -0.45 -5.92 -12.52
CA PHE A 39 0.26 -5.30 -13.63
C PHE A 39 0.91 -6.36 -14.53
N PHE A 40 1.53 -7.38 -13.95
CA PHE A 40 2.18 -8.47 -14.69
C PHE A 40 1.15 -9.39 -15.37
N ASP A 41 0.02 -9.62 -14.71
CA ASP A 41 -1.09 -10.44 -15.23
C ASP A 41 -1.94 -9.69 -16.26
N GLN A 42 -1.61 -8.42 -16.56
CA GLN A 42 -2.38 -7.52 -17.44
C GLN A 42 -3.83 -7.35 -16.99
N ASN A 43 -4.07 -7.50 -15.69
CA ASN A 43 -5.37 -7.37 -15.05
C ASN A 43 -5.55 -5.94 -14.52
N CYS A 44 -5.65 -4.99 -15.44
CA CYS A 44 -5.80 -3.57 -15.09
C CYS A 44 -7.08 -3.29 -14.27
N ASP A 45 -8.14 -4.08 -14.49
CA ASP A 45 -9.40 -3.96 -13.76
C ASP A 45 -9.20 -4.16 -12.26
N PHE A 46 -8.32 -5.08 -11.85
CA PHE A 46 -8.04 -5.29 -10.44
C PHE A 46 -7.55 -4.00 -9.76
N MET A 47 -6.54 -3.33 -10.30
CA MET A 47 -6.09 -2.07 -9.70
C MET A 47 -7.20 -1.01 -9.76
N PHE A 48 -7.84 -0.85 -10.92
CA PHE A 48 -8.82 0.22 -11.13
C PHE A 48 -10.05 0.08 -10.24
N ASP A 49 -10.55 -1.14 -10.02
CA ASP A 49 -11.68 -1.43 -9.12
C ASP A 49 -11.36 -1.15 -7.65
N HIS A 50 -10.07 -1.08 -7.30
CA HIS A 50 -9.62 -0.75 -5.96
C HIS A 50 -9.11 0.68 -5.81
N LEU A 51 -9.15 1.51 -6.86
CA LEU A 51 -8.98 2.95 -6.70
C LEU A 51 -10.17 3.52 -5.91
N ASP A 52 -9.90 4.45 -5.00
CA ASP A 52 -10.95 5.28 -4.42
C ASP A 52 -11.52 6.24 -5.48
N GLU A 53 -12.72 6.78 -5.24
CA GLU A 53 -13.32 7.77 -6.14
C GLU A 53 -12.43 9.00 -6.31
N ARG A 54 -11.59 9.30 -5.32
CA ARG A 54 -10.63 10.41 -5.34
C ARG A 54 -9.25 9.95 -4.90
N ILE A 55 -8.26 10.15 -5.75
CA ILE A 55 -6.86 9.77 -5.47
C ILE A 55 -5.99 11.02 -5.36
N THR A 56 -5.10 11.03 -4.38
CA THR A 56 -4.14 12.12 -4.16
C THR A 56 -2.77 11.74 -4.71
N SER A 57 -2.12 12.64 -5.45
CA SER A 57 -0.71 12.47 -5.81
C SER A 57 0.15 12.60 -4.56
N PHE A 58 0.99 11.62 -4.24
CA PHE A 58 1.94 11.78 -3.12
C PHE A 58 3.13 12.68 -3.46
N GLU A 59 3.34 13.09 -4.71
CA GLU A 59 4.40 14.04 -5.07
C GLU A 59 3.95 15.51 -4.93
N GLY A 60 2.73 15.81 -5.38
CA GLY A 60 2.23 17.19 -5.43
C GLY A 60 0.97 17.48 -4.63
N GLY A 61 0.38 16.47 -3.99
CA GLY A 61 -0.83 16.62 -3.17
C GLY A 61 -2.10 16.92 -3.95
N GLN A 62 -2.07 16.92 -5.29
CA GLN A 62 -3.27 17.18 -6.09
C GLN A 62 -4.21 15.98 -6.01
N THR A 63 -5.52 16.25 -5.85
CA THR A 63 -6.54 15.21 -5.87
C THR A 63 -7.18 15.12 -7.26
N ILE A 64 -7.23 13.90 -7.79
CA ILE A 64 -7.83 13.55 -9.07
C ILE A 64 -9.09 12.73 -8.79
N THR A 65 -10.19 13.04 -9.48
CA THR A 65 -11.41 12.21 -9.43
C THR A 65 -11.30 11.10 -10.47
N ILE A 66 -11.49 9.86 -10.04
CA ILE A 66 -11.38 8.69 -10.91
C ILE A 66 -12.62 8.60 -11.80
N THR A 67 -12.41 8.51 -13.11
CA THR A 67 -13.50 8.46 -14.10
C THR A 67 -13.41 7.19 -14.96
N ALA A 68 -14.52 6.79 -15.57
CA ALA A 68 -14.53 5.64 -16.48
C ALA A 68 -13.57 5.81 -17.68
N GLU A 69 -13.33 7.04 -18.13
CA GLU A 69 -12.37 7.32 -19.21
C GLU A 69 -10.93 7.02 -18.79
N MET A 70 -10.56 7.33 -17.54
CA MET A 70 -9.25 7.00 -16.99
C MET A 70 -8.99 5.50 -16.97
N ARG A 71 -10.04 4.66 -16.77
CA ARG A 71 -9.91 3.20 -16.84
C ARG A 71 -9.39 2.76 -18.20
N ARG A 72 -10.00 3.28 -19.27
CA ARG A 72 -9.62 2.94 -20.64
C ARG A 72 -8.18 3.34 -20.94
N LEU A 73 -7.75 4.51 -20.49
CA LEU A 73 -6.38 5.01 -20.68
C LEU A 73 -5.37 4.16 -19.89
N PHE A 74 -5.66 3.93 -18.61
CA PHE A 74 -4.81 3.13 -17.72
C PHE A 74 -4.61 1.70 -18.24
N CYS A 75 -5.69 1.04 -18.66
CA CYS A 75 -5.64 -0.30 -19.22
C CYS A 75 -4.94 -0.40 -20.58
N SER A 76 -4.71 0.73 -21.26
CA SER A 76 -4.06 0.76 -22.58
C SER A 76 -2.53 0.88 -22.51
N GLU A 77 -1.97 1.19 -21.34
CA GLU A 77 -0.53 1.27 -21.14
C GLU A 77 0.06 -0.11 -20.84
N ASN A 78 0.40 -0.83 -21.90
CA ASN A 78 0.98 -2.18 -21.85
C ASN A 78 1.90 -2.34 -23.08
N PRO A 79 3.14 -2.86 -22.97
CA PRO A 79 3.77 -3.54 -21.84
C PRO A 79 4.58 -2.65 -20.88
N LEU A 80 4.70 -3.12 -19.63
CA LEU A 80 5.54 -2.53 -18.57
C LEU A 80 7.02 -2.37 -18.96
N ARG A 81 7.51 -3.26 -19.82
CA ARG A 81 8.82 -3.18 -20.48
C ARG A 81 8.61 -3.59 -21.95
N PRO A 82 8.92 -2.71 -22.92
CA PRO A 82 8.79 -3.05 -24.34
C PRO A 82 9.94 -3.91 -24.85
N ASP A 83 11.06 -3.97 -24.10
CA ASP A 83 12.32 -4.57 -24.51
C ASP A 83 12.56 -5.98 -23.97
N MET A 84 11.79 -6.43 -22.98
CA MET A 84 11.83 -7.81 -22.50
C MET A 84 10.52 -8.23 -21.81
N PRO A 85 10.14 -9.52 -21.88
CA PRO A 85 9.07 -10.05 -21.05
C PRO A 85 9.50 -9.98 -19.58
N VAL A 86 8.56 -9.59 -18.72
CA VAL A 86 8.76 -9.47 -17.27
C VAL A 86 7.69 -10.24 -16.52
N THR A 87 8.03 -10.81 -15.37
CA THR A 87 7.10 -11.61 -14.55
C THR A 87 7.05 -11.13 -13.12
N PHE A 88 5.97 -11.48 -12.41
CA PHE A 88 5.86 -11.20 -10.98
C PHE A 88 6.92 -11.95 -10.16
N GLN A 89 7.35 -13.14 -10.59
CA GLN A 89 8.47 -13.84 -9.96
C GLN A 89 9.76 -13.02 -10.03
N MET A 90 10.07 -12.42 -11.19
CA MET A 90 11.22 -11.52 -11.31
C MET A 90 11.09 -10.32 -10.37
N TYR A 91 9.88 -9.81 -10.13
CA TYR A 91 9.66 -8.78 -9.11
C TYR A 91 10.02 -9.28 -7.70
N GLN A 92 9.51 -10.44 -7.29
CA GLN A 92 9.78 -11.01 -5.97
C GLN A 92 11.26 -11.32 -5.73
N GLU A 93 12.00 -11.68 -6.78
CA GLU A 93 13.44 -11.97 -6.72
C GLU A 93 14.31 -10.71 -6.60
N ASN A 94 13.81 -9.56 -7.03
CA ASN A 94 14.60 -8.31 -7.12
C ASN A 94 14.16 -7.22 -6.14
N TYR A 95 12.97 -7.33 -5.54
CA TYR A 95 12.39 -6.29 -4.69
C TYR A 95 11.90 -6.85 -3.34
N ALA A 96 12.02 -6.04 -2.29
CA ALA A 96 11.58 -6.34 -0.93
C ALA A 96 10.59 -5.27 -0.43
N PRO A 97 9.28 -5.41 -0.74
CA PRO A 97 8.28 -4.41 -0.42
C PRO A 97 8.14 -4.18 1.07
N THR A 98 7.96 -2.93 1.46
CA THR A 98 7.75 -2.54 2.86
C THR A 98 6.41 -1.83 3.01
N VAL A 99 5.76 -2.02 4.15
CA VAL A 99 4.51 -1.35 4.50
C VAL A 99 4.75 -0.45 5.71
N TYR A 100 4.48 0.84 5.56
CA TYR A 100 4.61 1.84 6.61
C TYR A 100 3.22 2.23 7.09
N ASN A 101 3.01 2.28 8.40
CA ASN A 101 1.85 2.98 8.96
C ASN A 101 2.08 4.50 8.88
N LYS A 102 1.06 5.28 9.25
CA LYS A 102 1.15 6.74 9.29
C LYS A 102 2.39 7.26 10.04
N GLN A 103 2.66 6.77 11.25
CA GLN A 103 3.76 7.29 12.08
C GLN A 103 5.13 6.99 11.47
N GLU A 104 5.31 5.81 10.90
CA GLU A 104 6.54 5.42 10.20
C GLU A 104 6.72 6.25 8.91
N LEU A 105 5.62 6.55 8.20
CA LEU A 105 5.67 7.43 7.04
C LEU A 105 6.01 8.88 7.41
N ASP A 106 5.38 9.42 8.47
CA ASP A 106 5.67 10.76 9.00
C ASP A 106 7.16 10.94 9.30
N GLN A 107 7.83 9.88 9.76
CA GLN A 107 9.26 9.89 10.08
C GLN A 107 10.15 9.73 8.84
N LYS A 108 9.75 8.89 7.89
CA LYS A 108 10.58 8.50 6.75
C LYS A 108 10.44 9.44 5.55
N PHE A 109 9.23 9.91 5.30
CA PHE A 109 8.85 10.77 4.16
C PHE A 109 7.90 11.88 4.64
N PRO A 110 8.37 12.81 5.50
CA PRO A 110 7.54 13.86 6.09
C PRO A 110 6.86 14.74 5.03
N GLU A 111 7.53 14.96 3.90
CA GLU A 111 7.01 15.72 2.77
C GLU A 111 5.77 15.06 2.15
N TRP A 112 5.74 13.73 2.00
CA TRP A 112 4.58 13.02 1.47
C TRP A 112 3.43 13.03 2.47
N SER A 113 3.73 12.80 3.74
CA SER A 113 2.69 12.77 4.76
C SER A 113 1.95 14.10 4.90
N ALA A 114 2.64 15.23 4.68
CA ALA A 114 2.09 16.57 4.84
C ALA A 114 0.84 16.85 3.98
N HIS A 115 0.73 16.26 2.78
CA HIS A 115 -0.42 16.47 1.89
C HIS A 115 -1.31 15.24 1.70
N LEU A 116 -0.93 14.07 2.20
CA LEU A 116 -1.70 12.84 2.05
C LEU A 116 -2.89 12.69 3.02
N ASN A 117 -3.04 13.58 4.00
CA ASN A 117 -4.13 13.57 4.99
C ASN A 117 -4.41 12.17 5.56
N LEU A 118 -3.34 11.47 5.95
CA LEU A 118 -3.40 10.08 6.41
C LEU A 118 -4.14 9.95 7.74
N GLN A 119 -4.94 8.89 7.83
CA GLN A 119 -5.69 8.48 9.01
C GLN A 119 -4.97 7.33 9.72
N ASN A 120 -5.30 7.13 11.00
CA ASN A 120 -4.88 5.92 11.71
C ASN A 120 -5.54 4.70 11.05
N GLY A 121 -4.72 3.70 10.69
CA GLY A 121 -5.18 2.52 9.93
C GLY A 121 -4.86 2.59 8.45
N ASP A 122 -4.42 3.75 7.94
CA ASP A 122 -3.85 3.84 6.59
C ASP A 122 -2.43 3.26 6.57
N PHE A 123 -2.08 2.68 5.44
CA PHE A 123 -0.76 2.12 5.19
C PHE A 123 -0.20 2.63 3.86
N PHE A 124 1.06 3.00 3.85
CA PHE A 124 1.81 3.23 2.62
C PHE A 124 2.53 1.95 2.22
N PHE A 125 2.21 1.43 1.05
CA PHE A 125 2.93 0.31 0.44
C PHE A 125 4.06 0.86 -0.42
N ASP A 126 5.30 0.44 -0.14
CA ASP A 126 6.50 0.81 -0.89
C ASP A 126 7.10 -0.44 -1.52
N GLY A 127 6.66 -0.75 -2.73
CA GLY A 127 7.13 -1.88 -3.51
C GLY A 127 8.38 -1.60 -4.35
N ALA A 128 8.96 -0.40 -4.25
CA ALA A 128 10.09 0.03 -5.07
C ALA A 128 11.46 -0.15 -4.38
N GLN A 129 11.54 -0.95 -3.32
CA GLN A 129 12.77 -1.22 -2.56
C GLN A 129 13.55 -2.40 -3.16
N PRO A 130 14.72 -2.20 -3.80
CA PRO A 130 15.50 -3.28 -4.40
C PRO A 130 16.22 -4.12 -3.34
N ILE A 131 16.39 -5.42 -3.60
CA ILE A 131 17.23 -6.32 -2.79
C ILE A 131 18.70 -6.08 -3.12
N ALA A 132 19.53 -5.83 -2.11
CA ALA A 132 20.94 -5.42 -2.25
C ALA A 132 21.83 -6.39 -3.06
N ALA A 133 21.45 -7.66 -3.21
CA ALA A 133 22.18 -8.66 -3.99
C ALA A 133 21.85 -8.67 -5.50
N GLY A 134 20.90 -7.83 -5.95
CA GLY A 134 20.40 -7.80 -7.33
C GLY A 134 20.38 -6.40 -7.93
N ASN A 135 21.51 -5.69 -7.94
CA ASN A 135 21.68 -4.30 -8.45
C ASN A 135 21.25 -4.04 -9.92
N THR A 136 20.50 -4.93 -10.55
CA THR A 136 19.76 -4.66 -11.77
C THR A 136 18.41 -4.10 -11.36
N ARG A 137 18.17 -2.80 -11.56
CA ARG A 137 16.80 -2.26 -11.60
C ARG A 137 16.12 -2.86 -12.84
N VAL A 138 15.52 -4.04 -12.67
CA VAL A 138 14.88 -4.79 -13.76
C VAL A 138 13.65 -4.04 -14.26
N PHE A 139 13.03 -3.22 -13.42
CA PHE A 139 11.92 -2.36 -13.80
C PHE A 139 12.36 -0.90 -13.77
N THR A 140 12.10 -0.17 -14.85
CA THR A 140 12.36 1.26 -15.00
C THR A 140 11.55 2.09 -14.01
N ALA A 141 10.43 1.54 -13.57
CA ALA A 141 9.47 2.19 -12.72
C ALA A 141 9.98 2.25 -11.27
N GLY A 142 10.63 3.36 -10.92
CA GLY A 142 10.43 3.93 -9.58
C GLY A 142 8.93 4.19 -9.29
N ASP A 143 8.12 4.19 -10.35
CA ASP A 143 6.67 4.38 -10.45
C ASP A 143 5.85 3.10 -10.20
N MET A 144 6.49 1.95 -10.11
CA MET A 144 5.79 0.72 -9.75
C MET A 144 5.68 0.67 -8.25
N ALA A 145 4.44 0.57 -7.78
CA ALA A 145 4.13 0.03 -6.47
C ALA A 145 4.28 0.96 -5.27
N ARG A 146 4.14 2.28 -5.44
CA ARG A 146 3.96 3.18 -4.29
C ARG A 146 2.53 3.67 -4.24
N PHE A 147 1.84 3.38 -3.16
CA PHE A 147 0.47 3.84 -2.97
C PHE A 147 0.06 3.79 -1.51
N VAL A 148 -0.94 4.62 -1.18
CA VAL A 148 -1.58 4.60 0.14
C VAL A 148 -2.83 3.76 0.08
N LEU A 149 -2.96 2.88 1.07
CA LEU A 149 -4.03 1.93 1.28
C LEU A 149 -4.88 2.36 2.47
N ARG A 150 -6.20 2.36 2.28
CA ARG A 150 -7.20 2.59 3.32
C ARG A 150 -8.29 1.54 3.25
N LYS A 151 -8.75 1.03 4.40
CA LYS A 151 -9.97 0.22 4.44
C LYS A 151 -11.21 1.11 4.35
N ILE A 152 -12.04 0.91 3.34
CA ILE A 152 -13.32 1.59 3.15
C ILE A 152 -14.39 0.51 3.05
N ASN A 153 -15.34 0.51 3.98
CA ASN A 153 -16.39 -0.53 4.09
C ASN A 153 -15.85 -1.97 4.22
N GLY A 154 -14.63 -2.14 4.75
CA GLY A 154 -13.98 -3.43 4.94
C GLY A 154 -13.02 -3.83 3.81
N ASP A 155 -13.08 -3.15 2.67
CA ASP A 155 -12.24 -3.43 1.50
C ASP A 155 -11.05 -2.46 1.43
N TRP A 156 -9.91 -2.96 0.97
CA TRP A 156 -8.73 -2.12 0.71
C TRP A 156 -8.96 -1.25 -0.53
N LYS A 157 -8.70 0.05 -0.40
CA LYS A 157 -8.73 1.02 -1.48
C LYS A 157 -7.41 1.77 -1.56
N ILE A 158 -7.00 2.08 -2.79
CA ILE A 158 -5.87 2.94 -3.12
C ILE A 158 -6.39 4.38 -3.13
N ILE A 159 -5.92 5.18 -2.17
CA ILE A 159 -6.35 6.59 -1.99
C ILE A 159 -5.27 7.58 -2.44
N ALA A 160 -4.06 7.11 -2.72
CA ALA A 160 -2.97 7.92 -3.22
C ALA A 160 -2.00 7.10 -4.07
N ILE A 161 -1.46 7.71 -5.12
CA ILE A 161 -0.45 7.15 -6.05
C ILE A 161 0.58 8.22 -6.45
#